data_AF-A0A411Z2V0-F1
#
_entry.id   AF-A0A411Z2V0-F1
#
_cell.length_a   1.000
_cell.length_b   1.000
_cell.length_c   1.000
_cell.angle_alpha   90.00
_cell.angle_beta   90.00
_cell.angle_gamma   90.00
#
_symmetry.space_group_name_H-M   'P 1'
#
loop_
_entity.id
_entity.type
_entity.pdbx_description
1 polymer ?
#
loop_
_entity_poly.entity_id
_entity_poly.type
_entity_poly.pdbx_seq_one_letter_code
_entity_poly.pdbx_strand_id
1 'polypeptide(L)'
;MRAGFWRAAVFAALFAPSIAGAQDVTLSAREGGLEISGMLQGYDGEFYRIDSAYGLLTVDAAGVICDGPACPDLTAPRARVRIVGLAGVGETLLPPLLQAFAEARGLSYAETGQDGYTAVVSDPKSGKPLADISFGAAAPDLARAELLAGQAEMILAAATEPDLGARVLALDAMVPIVATDNPLPQISTGDLARVLAGEVANWAEIGGPDMPLVLHGLAADAALQRALAARLGRDVVASVIHDDIAALGNAVQRDPWAVAMTVRAGVRGARVLPLTDSCGFPLLSSALAVKAEDYPLSLPIFLLTPKRRLPLFVREFLTFLETPQAQAVVAAAGWIDRQPERQPLTGDGLRLINAIQGAGEETTLADLKRLADAMDGADRLSLTFRFQDGSSQLDAHSRNNLDDLARLIEVGVFRDQAIVLAGFSDGSGPAATNLALSQSRAEGLRAGLALAGVAEDDLPEVIAFGEAMPMACDETGAGRRLNRRVEVWMKPVFTDTRPIEN
;
A
#
# COMPACT_ATOMS: atom_id res chain seq x y z
N MET A 1 71.74 -8.75 -57.82
CA MET A 1 71.42 -8.26 -56.46
C MET A 1 69.93 -8.41 -56.22
N ARG A 2 69.56 -8.80 -55.00
CA ARG A 2 68.24 -9.29 -54.56
C ARG A 2 67.13 -8.23 -54.64
N ALA A 3 65.91 -8.67 -54.94
CA ALA A 3 64.70 -8.27 -54.21
C ALA A 3 63.59 -9.29 -54.50
N GLY A 4 63.11 -9.96 -53.45
CA GLY A 4 62.00 -10.91 -53.51
C GLY A 4 60.67 -10.21 -53.30
N PHE A 5 59.62 -10.70 -53.97
CA PHE A 5 58.24 -10.38 -53.67
C PHE A 5 57.55 -11.62 -53.09
N TRP A 6 57.12 -11.49 -51.83
CA TRP A 6 56.34 -12.47 -51.11
C TRP A 6 54.85 -12.28 -51.40
N ARG A 7 54.15 -13.42 -51.43
CA ARG A 7 52.75 -13.62 -51.81
C ARG A 7 51.81 -13.14 -50.69
N ALA A 8 50.75 -12.42 -51.05
CA ALA A 8 49.55 -12.28 -50.23
C ALA A 8 48.46 -13.18 -50.85
N ALA A 9 48.09 -14.26 -50.16
CA ALA A 9 46.94 -15.08 -50.49
C ALA A 9 45.74 -14.56 -49.68
N VAL A 10 44.74 -14.00 -50.38
CA VAL A 10 43.45 -13.63 -49.82
C VAL A 10 42.57 -14.88 -49.82
N PHE A 11 42.29 -15.44 -48.64
CA PHE A 11 41.24 -16.43 -48.44
C PHE A 11 39.94 -15.68 -48.16
N ALA A 12 39.03 -15.66 -49.14
CA ALA A 12 37.67 -15.21 -48.94
C ALA A 12 36.88 -16.30 -48.20
N ALA A 13 36.61 -16.08 -46.92
CA ALA A 13 35.68 -16.92 -46.16
C ALA A 13 34.24 -16.54 -46.53
N LEU A 14 33.54 -17.44 -47.22
CA LEU A 14 32.11 -17.39 -47.48
C LEU A 14 31.36 -17.47 -46.14
N PHE A 15 30.84 -16.34 -45.67
CA PHE A 15 29.77 -16.32 -44.67
C PHE A 15 28.46 -16.76 -45.34
N ALA A 16 28.06 -18.00 -45.10
CA ALA A 16 26.68 -18.42 -45.36
C ALA A 16 25.78 -17.81 -44.27
N PRO A 17 24.74 -17.04 -44.62
CA PRO A 17 23.76 -16.59 -43.64
C PRO A 17 22.99 -17.81 -43.13
N SER A 18 23.03 -18.03 -41.83
CA SER A 18 22.17 -19.04 -41.18
C SER A 18 20.75 -18.49 -41.22
N ILE A 19 19.94 -18.98 -42.17
CA ILE A 19 18.51 -18.73 -42.19
C ILE A 19 17.96 -19.41 -40.94
N ALA A 20 17.51 -18.63 -39.96
CA ALA A 20 16.72 -19.14 -38.84
C ALA A 20 15.41 -19.67 -39.44
N GLY A 21 15.38 -20.98 -39.70
CA GLY A 21 14.19 -21.64 -40.21
C GLY A 21 13.09 -21.55 -39.15
N ALA A 22 11.91 -21.10 -39.56
CA ALA A 22 10.71 -21.31 -38.77
C ALA A 22 10.56 -22.82 -38.51
N GLN A 23 10.34 -23.19 -37.25
CA GLN A 23 10.34 -24.58 -36.80
C GLN A 23 8.95 -24.93 -36.26
N ASP A 24 8.38 -26.02 -36.77
CA ASP A 24 7.04 -26.49 -36.42
C ASP A 24 7.00 -27.17 -35.04
N VAL A 25 5.85 -27.07 -34.37
CA VAL A 25 5.54 -27.78 -33.13
C VAL A 25 4.25 -28.57 -33.30
N THR A 26 4.14 -29.68 -32.58
CA THR A 26 2.92 -30.49 -32.46
C THR A 26 2.50 -30.51 -31.00
N LEU A 27 1.28 -30.07 -30.72
CA LEU A 27 0.67 -30.13 -29.40
C LEU A 27 -0.29 -31.32 -29.37
N SER A 28 0.01 -32.33 -28.54
CA SER A 28 -0.82 -33.52 -28.36
C SER A 28 -1.53 -33.49 -27.01
N ALA A 29 -2.83 -33.71 -26.97
CA ALA A 29 -3.60 -33.74 -25.72
C ALA A 29 -3.17 -34.93 -24.85
N ARG A 30 -2.96 -34.70 -23.55
CA ARG A 30 -2.51 -35.73 -22.60
C ARG A 30 -3.49 -36.90 -22.45
N GLU A 31 -4.78 -36.63 -22.55
CA GLU A 31 -5.85 -37.64 -22.47
C GLU A 31 -6.14 -38.32 -23.82
N GLY A 32 -5.37 -37.98 -24.87
CA GLY A 32 -5.51 -38.49 -26.22
C GLY A 32 -6.64 -37.83 -27.02
N GLY A 33 -6.64 -38.07 -28.33
CA GLY A 33 -7.74 -37.70 -29.23
C GLY A 33 -7.66 -36.33 -29.91
N LEU A 34 -6.66 -35.51 -29.62
CA LEU A 34 -6.45 -34.22 -30.28
C LEU A 34 -4.95 -33.94 -30.49
N GLU A 35 -4.57 -33.69 -31.74
CA GLU A 35 -3.23 -33.23 -32.13
C GLU A 35 -3.37 -31.96 -32.97
N ILE A 36 -2.58 -30.94 -32.63
CA ILE A 36 -2.57 -29.68 -33.34
C ILE A 36 -1.13 -29.36 -33.71
N SER A 37 -0.85 -29.34 -35.02
CA SER A 37 0.47 -28.96 -35.55
C SER A 37 0.43 -27.56 -36.14
N GLY A 38 1.51 -26.80 -35.96
CA GLY A 38 1.63 -25.45 -36.47
C GLY A 38 2.95 -24.79 -36.09
N MET A 39 3.11 -23.53 -36.48
CA MET A 39 4.29 -22.74 -36.17
C MET A 39 4.14 -22.06 -34.81
N LEU A 40 5.07 -22.31 -33.88
CA LEU A 40 5.03 -21.68 -32.56
C LEU A 40 5.29 -20.17 -32.68
N GLN A 41 4.31 -19.36 -32.25
CA GLN A 41 4.39 -17.90 -32.20
C GLN A 41 4.87 -17.41 -30.83
N GLY A 42 4.66 -18.19 -29.76
CA GLY A 42 5.17 -17.89 -28.43
C GLY A 42 4.67 -18.83 -27.34
N TYR A 43 5.36 -18.81 -26.18
CA TYR A 43 4.98 -19.53 -24.97
C TYR A 43 5.22 -18.63 -23.75
N ASP A 44 4.25 -18.55 -22.85
CA ASP A 44 4.28 -17.64 -21.70
C ASP A 44 4.40 -18.34 -20.32
N GLY A 45 4.69 -19.64 -20.33
CA GLY A 45 4.76 -20.47 -19.13
C GLY A 45 3.46 -21.17 -18.77
N GLU A 46 2.34 -20.82 -19.41
CA GLU A 46 1.03 -21.42 -19.16
C GLU A 46 0.30 -21.76 -20.46
N PHE A 47 0.49 -20.99 -21.54
CA PHE A 47 -0.16 -21.19 -22.84
C PHE A 47 0.83 -21.17 -24.00
N TYR A 48 0.60 -22.06 -24.97
CA TYR A 48 1.21 -22.04 -26.29
C TYR A 48 0.36 -21.20 -27.25
N ARG A 49 0.99 -20.28 -27.99
CA ARG A 49 0.39 -19.64 -29.16
C ARG A 49 0.97 -20.26 -30.42
N ILE A 50 0.13 -20.91 -31.21
CA ILE A 50 0.54 -21.59 -32.45
C ILE A 50 -0.26 -21.06 -33.63
N ASP A 51 0.41 -20.83 -34.76
CA ASP A 51 -0.24 -20.58 -36.04
C ASP A 51 -0.45 -21.91 -36.74
N SER A 52 -1.70 -22.37 -36.79
CA SER A 52 -2.08 -23.70 -37.26
C SER A 52 -2.90 -23.65 -38.55
N ALA A 53 -3.22 -24.80 -39.13
CA ALA A 53 -4.15 -24.88 -40.26
C ALA A 53 -5.55 -24.30 -39.97
N TYR A 54 -5.92 -24.15 -38.68
CA TYR A 54 -7.18 -23.56 -38.23
C TYR A 54 -7.04 -22.08 -37.86
N GLY A 55 -5.89 -21.46 -38.15
CA GLY A 55 -5.52 -20.11 -37.73
C GLY A 55 -4.77 -20.09 -36.41
N LEU A 56 -4.67 -18.90 -35.82
CA LEU A 56 -3.95 -18.67 -34.57
C LEU A 56 -4.71 -19.24 -33.37
N LEU A 57 -4.13 -20.25 -32.72
CA LEU A 57 -4.69 -20.93 -31.55
C LEU A 57 -3.87 -20.64 -30.30
N THR A 58 -4.55 -20.51 -29.16
CA THR A 58 -3.93 -20.43 -27.83
C THR A 58 -4.34 -21.67 -27.03
N VAL A 59 -3.38 -22.48 -26.62
CA VAL A 59 -3.58 -23.80 -26.03
C VAL A 59 -2.92 -23.86 -24.65
N ASP A 60 -3.63 -24.36 -23.65
CA ASP A 60 -3.11 -24.53 -22.29
C ASP A 60 -2.02 -25.61 -22.25
N ALA A 61 -0.83 -25.25 -21.77
CA ALA A 61 0.33 -26.13 -21.69
C ALA A 61 0.18 -27.25 -20.67
N ALA A 62 -0.69 -27.11 -19.67
CA ALA A 62 -0.98 -28.18 -18.71
C ALA A 62 -1.69 -29.37 -19.40
N GLY A 63 -2.54 -29.07 -20.39
CA GLY A 63 -3.36 -30.07 -21.08
C GLY A 63 -2.69 -30.80 -22.24
N VAL A 64 -1.52 -30.33 -22.70
CA VAL A 64 -0.85 -30.85 -23.90
C VAL A 64 0.62 -31.20 -23.66
N ILE A 65 1.16 -32.02 -24.55
CA ILE A 65 2.59 -32.31 -24.68
C ILE A 65 3.05 -31.62 -25.96
N CYS A 66 4.10 -30.81 -25.87
CA CYS A 66 4.70 -30.16 -27.02
C CYS A 66 5.86 -31.02 -27.53
N ASP A 67 5.74 -31.47 -28.78
CA ASP A 67 6.80 -32.16 -29.52
C ASP A 67 7.25 -31.33 -30.72
N GLY A 68 8.56 -31.12 -30.84
CA GLY A 68 9.16 -30.38 -31.95
C GLY A 68 10.40 -29.57 -31.54
N PRO A 69 11.25 -29.19 -32.49
CA PRO A 69 12.49 -28.47 -32.21
C PRO A 69 12.27 -27.03 -31.71
N ALA A 70 11.08 -26.46 -31.94
CA ALA A 70 10.69 -25.16 -31.37
C ALA A 70 9.95 -25.28 -30.03
N CYS A 71 9.72 -26.49 -29.51
CA CYS A 71 9.07 -26.64 -28.22
C CYS A 71 9.98 -26.08 -27.12
N PRO A 72 9.49 -25.11 -26.34
CA PRO A 72 10.24 -24.58 -25.22
C PRO A 72 10.46 -25.70 -24.21
N ASP A 73 11.67 -25.76 -23.66
CA ASP A 73 12.01 -26.69 -22.59
C ASP A 73 10.98 -26.50 -21.46
N LEU A 74 10.18 -27.53 -21.17
CA LEU A 74 9.08 -27.50 -20.19
C LEU A 74 9.58 -27.21 -18.77
N THR A 75 10.89 -27.19 -18.59
CA THR A 75 11.52 -26.46 -17.53
C THR A 75 11.19 -24.97 -17.65
N ALA A 76 10.15 -24.51 -16.93
CA ALA A 76 9.76 -23.11 -16.88
C ALA A 76 11.02 -22.22 -16.92
N PRO A 77 11.16 -21.34 -17.93
CA PRO A 77 12.37 -20.56 -18.11
C PRO A 77 12.64 -19.79 -16.81
N ARG A 78 13.91 -19.76 -16.39
CA ARG A 78 14.37 -19.01 -15.22
C ARG A 78 13.78 -17.60 -15.29
N ALA A 79 12.84 -17.29 -14.41
CA ALA A 79 12.13 -16.03 -14.43
C ALA A 79 13.11 -14.92 -14.08
N ARG A 80 13.26 -13.90 -14.92
CA ARG A 80 14.02 -12.70 -14.56
C ARG A 80 13.03 -11.67 -14.06
N VAL A 81 13.20 -11.23 -12.82
CA VAL A 81 12.33 -10.31 -12.12
C VAL A 81 13.16 -9.11 -11.71
N ARG A 82 13.05 -8.02 -12.46
CA ARG A 82 13.64 -6.74 -12.15
C ARG A 82 12.57 -5.80 -11.62
N ILE A 83 12.81 -5.31 -10.42
CA ILE A 83 11.98 -4.32 -9.73
C ILE A 83 12.81 -3.03 -9.66
N VAL A 84 12.18 -1.89 -9.92
CA VAL A 84 12.87 -0.59 -9.84
C VAL A 84 12.06 0.42 -9.06
N GLY A 85 12.68 1.46 -8.51
CA GLY A 85 11.96 2.59 -7.93
C GLY A 85 12.50 3.09 -6.61
N LEU A 86 11.62 3.23 -5.61
CA LEU A 86 11.92 3.90 -4.33
C LEU A 86 13.11 3.29 -3.58
N ALA A 87 14.23 4.02 -3.55
CA ALA A 87 15.38 3.73 -2.71
C ALA A 87 15.01 3.73 -1.22
N GLY A 88 15.72 2.94 -0.42
CA GLY A 88 15.45 2.69 0.99
C GLY A 88 14.27 1.76 1.22
N VAL A 89 13.17 1.92 0.48
CA VAL A 89 11.98 1.06 0.60
C VAL A 89 12.21 -0.30 -0.06
N GLY A 90 12.73 -0.31 -1.29
CA GLY A 90 12.95 -1.55 -2.02
C GLY A 90 13.94 -2.47 -1.32
N GLU A 91 15.03 -1.90 -0.79
CA GLU A 91 16.08 -2.62 -0.09
C GLU A 91 15.64 -3.13 1.29
N THR A 92 14.69 -2.47 1.95
CA THR A 92 14.22 -2.90 3.29
C THR A 92 13.04 -3.85 3.22
N LEU A 93 12.17 -3.71 2.21
CA LEU A 93 10.89 -4.41 2.16
C LEU A 93 10.89 -5.61 1.20
N LEU A 94 11.57 -5.53 0.05
CA LEU A 94 11.56 -6.62 -0.94
C LEU A 94 12.28 -7.90 -0.46
N PRO A 95 13.50 -7.84 0.13
CA PRO A 95 14.20 -9.05 0.54
C PRO A 95 13.40 -9.96 1.48
N PRO A 96 12.87 -9.48 2.63
CA PRO A 96 12.14 -10.34 3.54
C PRO A 96 10.81 -10.83 2.95
N LEU A 97 10.16 -10.05 2.08
CA LEU A 97 8.94 -10.49 1.39
C LEU A 97 9.20 -11.61 0.38
N LEU A 98 10.29 -11.51 -0.39
CA LEU A 98 10.67 -12.52 -1.37
C LEU A 98 11.16 -13.79 -0.69
N GLN A 99 11.88 -13.66 0.43
CA GLN A 99 12.22 -14.79 1.27
C GLN A 99 10.97 -15.50 1.78
N ALA A 100 10.03 -14.76 2.39
CA ALA A 100 8.79 -15.33 2.91
C ALA A 100 7.91 -15.96 1.81
N PHE A 101 7.91 -15.39 0.61
CA PHE A 101 7.26 -15.98 -0.56
C PHE A 101 7.90 -17.32 -0.94
N ALA A 102 9.23 -17.38 -1.03
CA ALA A 102 9.94 -18.62 -1.32
C ALA A 102 9.64 -19.70 -0.27
N GLU A 103 9.70 -19.34 1.01
CA GLU A 103 9.36 -20.24 2.13
C GLU A 103 7.92 -20.75 2.04
N ALA A 104 6.95 -19.87 1.77
CA ALA A 104 5.54 -20.25 1.60
C ALA A 104 5.30 -21.20 0.41
N ARG A 105 6.19 -21.17 -0.60
CA ARG A 105 6.17 -22.07 -1.76
C ARG A 105 7.06 -23.30 -1.59
N GLY A 106 7.75 -23.46 -0.45
CA GLY A 106 8.71 -24.54 -0.23
C GLY A 106 9.93 -24.44 -1.16
N LEU A 107 10.34 -23.23 -1.53
CA LEU A 107 11.49 -22.93 -2.38
C LEU A 107 12.66 -22.43 -1.54
N SER A 108 13.87 -22.58 -2.07
CA SER A 108 15.08 -21.99 -1.50
C SER A 108 15.24 -20.54 -1.97
N TYR A 109 15.65 -19.65 -1.08
CA TYR A 109 15.99 -18.26 -1.37
C TYR A 109 17.42 -17.96 -0.94
N ALA A 110 18.20 -17.32 -1.79
CA ALA A 110 19.56 -16.89 -1.49
C ALA A 110 19.86 -15.52 -2.10
N GLU A 111 20.36 -14.60 -1.28
CA GLU A 111 20.90 -13.32 -1.75
C GLU A 111 22.30 -13.52 -2.32
N THR A 112 22.57 -12.90 -3.47
CA THR A 112 23.78 -13.17 -4.27
C THR A 112 24.70 -11.96 -4.45
N GLY A 113 24.22 -10.74 -4.21
CA GLY A 113 24.95 -9.51 -4.48
C GLY A 113 25.40 -8.79 -3.21
N GLN A 114 26.55 -8.13 -3.26
CA GLN A 114 26.99 -7.15 -2.24
C GLN A 114 26.70 -5.70 -2.66
N ASP A 115 26.63 -5.42 -3.96
CA ASP A 115 26.31 -4.10 -4.53
C ASP A 115 24.91 -4.14 -5.17
N GLY A 116 23.92 -3.60 -4.45
CA GLY A 116 22.52 -3.67 -4.83
C GLY A 116 21.87 -5.01 -4.51
N TYR A 117 20.53 -5.02 -4.44
CA TYR A 117 19.79 -6.22 -4.07
C TYR A 117 19.65 -7.16 -5.26
N THR A 118 20.23 -8.35 -5.15
CA THR A 118 20.01 -9.47 -6.07
C THR A 118 19.83 -10.77 -5.30
N ALA A 119 18.90 -11.59 -5.76
CA ALA A 119 18.59 -12.88 -5.15
C ALA A 119 18.24 -13.93 -6.20
N VAL A 120 18.41 -15.19 -5.83
CA VAL A 120 18.00 -16.34 -6.63
C VAL A 120 17.02 -17.18 -5.82
N VAL A 121 15.92 -17.56 -6.46
CA VAL A 121 14.98 -18.56 -5.93
C VAL A 121 15.20 -19.87 -6.69
N SER A 122 15.33 -20.98 -5.97
CA SER A 122 15.64 -22.28 -6.53
C SER A 122 14.80 -23.41 -5.95
N ASP A 123 14.67 -24.50 -6.69
CA ASP A 123 14.08 -25.73 -6.18
C ASP A 123 15.04 -26.38 -5.14
N PRO A 124 14.59 -26.66 -3.92
CA PRO A 124 15.47 -27.11 -2.83
C PRO A 124 16.03 -28.52 -3.05
N LYS A 125 15.39 -29.36 -3.88
CA LYS A 125 15.81 -30.76 -4.10
C LYS A 125 16.85 -30.87 -5.20
N SER A 126 16.64 -30.16 -6.30
CA SER A 126 17.49 -30.19 -7.49
C SER A 126 18.54 -29.07 -7.50
N GLY A 127 18.39 -28.03 -6.68
CA GLY A 127 19.22 -26.83 -6.70
C GLY A 127 19.01 -25.97 -7.94
N LYS A 128 18.01 -26.29 -8.77
CA LYS A 128 17.76 -25.62 -10.04
C LYS A 128 17.23 -24.21 -9.81
N PRO A 129 17.84 -23.17 -10.42
CA PRO A 129 17.33 -21.80 -10.31
C PRO A 129 16.01 -21.66 -11.06
N LEU A 130 15.01 -21.12 -10.37
CA LEU A 130 13.66 -20.86 -10.87
C LEU A 130 13.45 -19.38 -11.18
N ALA A 131 14.04 -18.48 -10.39
CA ALA A 131 13.97 -17.05 -10.63
C ALA A 131 15.26 -16.31 -10.23
N ASP A 132 15.60 -15.28 -11.01
CA ASP A 132 16.55 -14.24 -10.67
C ASP A 132 15.81 -12.97 -10.35
N ILE A 133 16.10 -12.42 -9.19
CA ILE A 133 15.48 -11.20 -8.72
C ILE A 133 16.54 -10.13 -8.57
N SER A 134 16.21 -8.92 -9.00
CA SER A 134 17.03 -7.74 -8.77
C SER A 134 16.16 -6.54 -8.42
N PHE A 135 16.68 -5.67 -7.56
CA PHE A 135 16.12 -4.34 -7.32
C PHE A 135 17.13 -3.26 -7.70
N GLY A 136 16.65 -2.20 -8.35
CA GLY A 136 17.43 -1.00 -8.62
C GLY A 136 16.69 0.27 -8.19
N ALA A 137 17.33 1.08 -7.36
CA ALA A 137 16.85 2.43 -7.09
C ALA A 137 16.79 3.24 -8.40
N ALA A 138 15.66 3.88 -8.67
CA ALA A 138 15.47 4.69 -9.87
C ALA A 138 14.47 5.82 -9.60
N ALA A 139 14.77 7.02 -10.15
CA ALA A 139 13.81 8.11 -10.16
C ALA A 139 12.54 7.72 -10.96
N PRO A 140 11.36 8.25 -10.62
CA PRO A 140 10.08 7.87 -11.23
C PRO A 140 10.09 7.82 -12.77
N ASP A 141 10.68 8.82 -13.44
CA ASP A 141 10.70 8.89 -14.90
C ASP A 141 11.56 7.78 -15.54
N LEU A 142 12.71 7.48 -14.93
CA LEU A 142 13.58 6.39 -15.36
C LEU A 142 12.94 5.03 -15.08
N ALA A 143 12.37 4.84 -13.89
CA ALA A 143 11.67 3.61 -13.52
C ALA A 143 10.51 3.31 -14.48
N ARG A 144 9.75 4.35 -14.86
CA ARG A 144 8.69 4.28 -15.87
C ARG A 144 9.24 3.90 -17.25
N ALA A 145 10.33 4.53 -17.68
CA ALA A 145 10.97 4.19 -18.94
C ALA A 145 11.45 2.73 -18.99
N GLU A 146 12.08 2.21 -17.93
CA GLU A 146 12.51 0.81 -17.83
C GLU A 146 11.32 -0.16 -17.90
N LEU A 147 10.22 0.13 -17.19
CA LEU A 147 9.01 -0.70 -17.21
C LEU A 147 8.39 -0.77 -18.62
N LEU A 148 8.25 0.38 -19.29
CA LEU A 148 7.65 0.47 -20.62
C LEU A 148 8.55 -0.13 -21.71
N ALA A 149 9.87 -0.04 -21.56
CA ALA A 149 10.84 -0.71 -22.43
C ALA A 149 10.91 -2.24 -22.17
N GLY A 150 10.19 -2.74 -21.16
CA GLY A 150 10.19 -4.14 -20.76
C GLY A 150 11.49 -4.60 -20.10
N GLN A 151 12.28 -3.66 -19.57
CA GLN A 151 13.50 -3.91 -18.81
C GLN A 151 13.22 -4.17 -17.33
N ALA A 152 12.04 -3.76 -16.84
CA ALA A 152 11.54 -4.09 -15.51
C ALA A 152 10.14 -4.74 -15.58
N GLU A 153 9.83 -5.56 -14.58
CA GLU A 153 8.52 -6.19 -14.40
C GLU A 153 7.59 -5.32 -13.56
N MET A 154 8.15 -4.60 -12.58
CA MET A 154 7.39 -3.80 -11.62
C MET A 154 8.14 -2.54 -11.18
N ILE A 155 7.39 -1.52 -10.79
CA ILE A 155 7.92 -0.31 -10.16
C ILE A 155 7.43 -0.24 -8.71
N LEU A 156 8.33 0.03 -7.78
CA LEU A 156 7.99 0.44 -6.42
C LEU A 156 7.85 1.97 -6.40
N ALA A 157 6.67 2.49 -6.05
CA ALA A 157 6.34 3.91 -6.19
C ALA A 157 5.55 4.47 -5.00
N ALA A 158 5.57 5.79 -4.84
CA ALA A 158 4.79 6.53 -3.83
C ALA A 158 3.52 7.18 -4.43
N ALA A 159 3.27 6.97 -5.72
CA ALA A 159 2.13 7.50 -6.46
C ALA A 159 1.68 6.50 -7.53
N THR A 160 0.41 6.59 -7.94
CA THR A 160 -0.17 5.79 -9.02
C THR A 160 0.03 6.46 -10.37
N GLU A 161 0.04 5.65 -11.43
CA GLU A 161 0.10 6.11 -12.81
C GLU A 161 -1.18 5.67 -13.56
N PRO A 162 -1.90 6.56 -14.29
CA PRO A 162 -3.19 6.23 -14.90
C PRO A 162 -3.16 5.06 -15.90
N ASP A 163 -2.02 4.82 -16.53
CA ASP A 163 -1.84 3.80 -17.57
C ASP A 163 -1.18 2.51 -17.07
N LEU A 164 -0.87 2.42 -15.77
CA LEU A 164 -0.31 1.23 -15.14
C LEU A 164 -1.32 0.60 -14.18
N GLY A 165 -1.21 -0.71 -13.95
CA GLY A 165 -1.86 -1.34 -12.81
C GLY A 165 -1.16 -0.91 -11.53
N ALA A 166 -1.91 -0.68 -10.46
CA ALA A 166 -1.35 -0.28 -9.16
C ALA A 166 -1.92 -1.17 -8.05
N ARG A 167 -1.05 -1.68 -7.18
CA ARG A 167 -1.43 -2.40 -5.96
C ARG A 167 -0.72 -1.79 -4.77
N VAL A 168 -1.42 -1.58 -3.67
CA VAL A 168 -0.80 -1.13 -2.42
C VAL A 168 0.00 -2.29 -1.84
N LEU A 169 1.31 -2.12 -1.70
CA LEU A 169 2.22 -3.06 -1.07
C LEU A 169 2.22 -2.87 0.45
N ALA A 170 2.37 -1.62 0.88
CA ALA A 170 2.44 -1.20 2.27
C ALA A 170 1.90 0.23 2.40
N LEU A 171 1.64 0.64 3.63
CA LEU A 171 1.32 2.02 4.00
C LEU A 171 2.47 2.58 4.85
N ASP A 172 2.58 3.90 4.84
CA ASP A 172 3.40 4.67 5.77
C ASP A 172 2.69 6.00 6.07
N ALA A 173 3.29 6.85 6.89
CA ALA A 173 2.83 8.21 7.16
C ALA A 173 3.97 9.20 6.92
N MET A 174 3.71 10.27 6.19
CA MET A 174 4.61 11.42 6.17
C MET A 174 4.43 12.18 7.47
N VAL A 175 5.51 12.35 8.23
CA VAL A 175 5.49 12.96 9.56
C VAL A 175 6.49 14.11 9.63
N PRO A 176 6.13 15.24 10.26
CA PRO A 176 7.13 16.24 10.59
C PRO A 176 8.00 15.74 11.75
N ILE A 177 9.29 15.99 11.64
CA ILE A 177 10.28 15.66 12.66
C ILE A 177 11.03 16.91 13.09
N VAL A 178 11.38 16.93 14.37
CA VAL A 178 12.20 17.96 15.03
C VAL A 178 13.22 17.27 15.94
N ALA A 179 14.22 18.01 16.42
CA ALA A 179 15.10 17.51 17.47
C ALA A 179 14.32 17.13 18.73
N THR A 180 14.86 16.19 19.52
CA THR A 180 14.20 15.68 20.72
C THR A 180 13.96 16.74 21.80
N ASP A 181 14.83 17.75 21.86
CA ASP A 181 14.80 18.87 22.80
C ASP A 181 14.09 20.12 22.24
N ASN A 182 13.58 20.08 21.01
CA ASN A 182 12.74 21.16 20.48
C ASN A 182 11.50 21.34 21.38
N PRO A 183 11.17 22.57 21.83
CA PRO A 183 10.13 22.80 22.84
C PRO A 183 8.69 22.79 22.29
N LEU A 184 8.49 22.81 20.97
CA LEU A 184 7.15 22.85 20.39
C LEU A 184 6.48 21.47 20.54
N PRO A 185 5.30 21.36 21.18
CA PRO A 185 4.70 20.07 21.46
C PRO A 185 3.97 19.48 20.25
N GLN A 186 3.46 20.31 19.34
CA GLN A 186 2.64 19.93 18.19
C GLN A 186 2.63 21.05 17.13
N ILE A 187 2.16 20.76 15.92
CA ILE A 187 2.00 21.75 14.85
C ILE A 187 0.68 21.56 14.11
N SER A 188 -0.05 22.64 13.84
CA SER A 188 -1.27 22.57 13.04
C SER A 188 -0.95 22.21 11.58
N THR A 189 -1.85 21.53 10.87
CA THR A 189 -1.67 21.24 9.43
C THR A 189 -1.54 22.51 8.60
N GLY A 190 -2.22 23.60 9.01
CA GLY A 190 -2.10 24.91 8.40
C GLY A 190 -0.71 25.51 8.58
N ASP A 191 -0.18 25.51 9.80
CA ASP A 191 1.16 26.03 10.08
C ASP A 191 2.25 25.17 9.44
N LEU A 192 2.10 23.84 9.45
CA LEU A 192 3.02 22.96 8.73
C LEU A 192 3.03 23.30 7.23
N ALA A 193 1.86 23.54 6.62
CA ALA A 193 1.81 23.94 5.22
C ALA A 193 2.56 25.26 4.99
N ARG A 194 2.38 26.27 5.86
CA ARG A 194 3.10 27.56 5.79
C ARG A 194 4.62 27.39 5.92
N VAL A 195 5.06 26.56 6.88
CA VAL A 195 6.47 26.19 7.06
C VAL A 195 7.03 25.59 5.77
N LEU A 196 6.35 24.59 5.20
CA LEU A 196 6.78 23.89 3.98
C LEU A 196 6.81 24.78 2.73
N ALA A 197 6.07 25.89 2.74
CA ALA A 197 6.13 26.91 1.68
C ALA A 197 7.17 28.01 1.92
N GLY A 198 7.90 27.96 3.04
CA GLY A 198 8.89 28.97 3.41
C GLY A 198 8.28 30.28 3.89
N GLU A 199 7.01 30.28 4.27
CA GLU A 199 6.29 31.46 4.76
C GLU A 199 6.54 31.73 6.25
N VAL A 200 7.19 30.81 6.94
CA VAL A 200 7.55 30.90 8.37
C VAL A 200 9.06 30.88 8.50
N ALA A 201 9.62 31.94 9.08
CA ALA A 201 11.06 32.07 9.27
C ALA A 201 11.47 31.96 10.75
N ASN A 202 10.52 32.07 11.68
CA ASN A 202 10.77 32.01 13.11
C ASN A 202 9.73 31.13 13.82
N TRP A 203 10.17 30.34 14.78
CA TRP A 203 9.32 29.46 15.59
C TRP A 203 8.23 30.22 16.36
N ALA A 204 8.46 31.49 16.73
CA ALA A 204 7.47 32.33 17.42
C ALA A 204 6.20 32.58 16.58
N GLU A 205 6.27 32.48 15.26
CA GLU A 205 5.11 32.66 14.37
C GLU A 205 4.10 31.50 14.44
N ILE A 206 4.52 30.37 15.00
CA ILE A 206 3.73 29.12 15.11
C ILE A 206 3.68 28.60 16.55
N GLY A 207 3.86 29.50 17.53
CA GLY A 207 3.71 29.21 18.95
C GLY A 207 4.95 28.62 19.64
N GLY A 208 6.10 28.61 18.97
CA GLY A 208 7.39 28.25 19.56
C GLY A 208 8.13 29.45 20.18
N PRO A 209 9.40 29.25 20.61
CA PRO A 209 10.25 30.34 21.10
C PRO A 209 10.70 31.26 19.97
N ASP A 210 11.19 32.46 20.31
CA ASP A 210 11.79 33.41 19.35
C ASP A 210 13.16 32.92 18.88
N MET A 211 13.14 31.98 17.94
CA MET A 211 14.32 31.35 17.35
C MET A 211 14.11 31.14 15.84
N PRO A 212 15.17 31.29 15.03
CA PRO A 212 15.09 31.02 13.60
C PRO A 212 14.62 29.59 13.32
N LEU A 213 13.70 29.41 12.37
CA LEU A 213 13.27 28.11 11.90
C LEU A 213 14.14 27.70 10.70
N VAL A 214 14.71 26.49 10.76
CA VAL A 214 15.52 25.94 9.65
C VAL A 214 14.76 24.78 9.02
N LEU A 215 14.29 24.96 7.79
CA LEU A 215 13.60 23.90 7.07
C LEU A 215 14.60 23.00 6.35
N HIS A 216 14.73 21.77 6.81
CA HIS A 216 15.51 20.73 6.17
C HIS A 216 14.60 19.93 5.22
N GLY A 217 15.15 19.44 4.12
CA GLY A 217 14.40 18.62 3.16
C GLY A 217 15.29 17.80 2.25
N LEU A 218 14.65 17.13 1.29
CA LEU A 218 15.31 16.36 0.23
C LEU A 218 15.33 17.16 -1.07
N ALA A 219 16.08 16.67 -2.06
CA ALA A 219 16.06 17.23 -3.40
C ALA A 219 14.63 17.23 -4.00
N ALA A 220 14.32 18.22 -4.84
CA ALA A 220 12.98 18.41 -5.40
C ALA A 220 12.46 17.22 -6.24
N ASP A 221 13.37 16.45 -6.81
CA ASP A 221 13.08 15.24 -7.59
C ASP A 221 12.97 13.97 -6.75
N ALA A 222 13.32 14.03 -5.46
CA ALA A 222 13.14 12.91 -4.54
C ALA A 222 11.65 12.55 -4.43
N ALA A 223 11.36 11.24 -4.39
CA ALA A 223 10.00 10.74 -4.43
C ALA A 223 9.12 11.26 -3.28
N LEU A 224 9.67 11.37 -2.07
CA LEU A 224 8.97 11.93 -0.91
C LEU A 224 8.65 13.42 -1.13
N GLN A 225 9.60 14.20 -1.66
CA GLN A 225 9.42 15.63 -1.91
C GLN A 225 8.34 15.87 -2.97
N ARG A 226 8.33 15.05 -4.04
CA ARG A 226 7.27 15.07 -5.07
C ARG A 226 5.90 14.68 -4.51
N ALA A 227 5.84 13.63 -3.69
CA ALA A 227 4.59 13.20 -3.05
C ALA A 227 4.03 14.29 -2.13
N LEU A 228 4.90 14.97 -1.38
CA LEU A 228 4.53 16.07 -0.49
C LEU A 228 4.06 17.30 -1.29
N ALA A 229 4.78 17.70 -2.33
CA ALA A 229 4.39 18.82 -3.20
C ALA A 229 3.06 18.55 -3.91
N ALA A 230 2.86 17.35 -4.44
CA ALA A 230 1.60 16.92 -5.05
C ALA A 230 0.44 16.97 -4.05
N ARG A 231 0.67 16.59 -2.79
CA ARG A 231 -0.34 16.65 -1.73
C ARG A 231 -0.68 18.09 -1.32
N LEU A 232 0.31 18.97 -1.24
CA LEU A 232 0.11 20.38 -0.89
C LEU A 232 -0.45 21.20 -2.05
N GLY A 233 -0.33 20.71 -3.29
CA GLY A 233 -0.69 21.46 -4.48
C GLY A 233 0.24 22.66 -4.76
N ARG A 234 1.42 22.67 -4.13
CA ARG A 234 2.45 23.70 -4.26
C ARG A 234 3.83 23.13 -3.96
N ASP A 235 4.86 23.80 -4.45
CA ASP A 235 6.24 23.39 -4.21
C ASP A 235 6.61 23.47 -2.73
N VAL A 236 7.41 22.50 -2.29
CA VAL A 236 7.97 22.46 -0.95
C VAL A 236 9.40 22.96 -1.01
N VAL A 237 9.69 24.00 -0.22
CA VAL A 237 11.03 24.57 -0.14
C VAL A 237 11.83 23.88 0.96
N ALA A 238 13.15 23.95 0.87
CA ALA A 238 14.04 23.56 1.95
C ALA A 238 15.30 24.42 1.91
N SER A 239 15.71 24.90 3.08
CA SER A 239 16.92 25.71 3.26
C SER A 239 18.18 24.85 3.29
N VAL A 240 18.05 23.61 3.78
CA VAL A 240 19.13 22.62 3.84
C VAL A 240 18.66 21.34 3.16
N ILE A 241 19.37 20.94 2.10
CA ILE A 241 19.06 19.75 1.31
C ILE A 241 19.96 18.59 1.74
N HIS A 242 19.37 17.41 1.89
CA HIS A 242 20.07 16.17 2.23
C HIS A 242 19.90 15.13 1.12
N ASP A 243 20.89 14.24 1.01
CA ASP A 243 20.94 13.22 -0.04
C ASP A 243 19.86 12.14 0.14
N ASP A 244 19.58 11.75 1.39
CA ASP A 244 18.62 10.72 1.72
C ASP A 244 17.90 10.96 3.07
N ILE A 245 16.90 10.13 3.34
CA ILE A 245 16.07 10.20 4.56
C ILE A 245 16.91 9.97 5.84
N ALA A 246 17.95 9.15 5.77
CA ALA A 246 18.80 8.86 6.93
C ALA A 246 19.68 10.07 7.28
N ALA A 247 20.30 10.70 6.29
CA ALA A 247 21.05 11.95 6.43
C ALA A 247 20.17 13.08 6.96
N LEU A 248 18.96 13.23 6.40
CA LEU A 248 17.96 14.20 6.84
C LEU A 248 17.62 14.02 8.34
N GLY A 249 17.27 12.80 8.75
CA GLY A 249 16.91 12.50 10.14
C GLY A 249 18.07 12.75 11.11
N ASN A 250 19.29 12.34 10.75
CA ASN A 250 20.49 12.57 11.55
C ASN A 250 20.82 14.06 11.70
N ALA A 251 20.58 14.87 10.66
CA ALA A 251 20.79 16.32 10.71
C ALA A 251 19.75 16.99 11.62
N VAL A 252 18.46 16.67 11.45
CA VAL A 252 17.37 17.23 12.27
C VAL A 252 17.54 16.89 13.74
N GLN A 253 18.02 15.70 14.09
CA GLN A 253 18.26 15.34 15.49
C GLN A 253 19.30 16.24 16.18
N ARG A 254 20.27 16.79 15.44
CA ARG A 254 21.38 17.57 15.99
C ARG A 254 21.12 19.07 16.00
N ASP A 255 20.06 19.52 15.34
CA ASP A 255 19.69 20.92 15.24
C ASP A 255 18.35 21.17 15.95
N PRO A 256 18.35 21.77 17.16
CA PRO A 256 17.14 22.07 17.93
C PRO A 256 16.09 22.89 17.18
N TRP A 257 16.50 23.62 16.14
CA TRP A 257 15.65 24.53 15.39
C TRP A 257 15.33 24.05 13.99
N ALA A 258 15.79 22.85 13.63
CA ALA A 258 15.45 22.19 12.39
C ALA A 258 14.05 21.57 12.46
N VAL A 259 13.35 21.67 11.34
CA VAL A 259 12.13 20.90 11.05
C VAL A 259 12.26 20.28 9.67
N ALA A 260 11.76 19.07 9.51
CA ALA A 260 11.70 18.40 8.21
C ALA A 260 10.49 17.50 8.10
N MET A 261 10.12 17.13 6.87
CA MET A 261 9.21 16.03 6.60
C MET A 261 10.00 14.76 6.29
N THR A 262 9.59 13.65 6.90
CA THR A 262 10.10 12.31 6.59
C THR A 262 8.95 11.32 6.53
N VAL A 263 9.25 10.04 6.34
CA VAL A 263 8.29 8.93 6.48
C VAL A 263 8.45 8.27 7.85
N ARG A 264 7.38 7.74 8.45
CA ARG A 264 7.39 7.20 9.81
C ARG A 264 8.39 6.05 9.96
N ALA A 265 8.47 5.15 8.97
CA ALA A 265 9.47 4.07 8.97
C ALA A 265 10.93 4.59 8.88
N GLY A 266 11.12 5.83 8.42
CA GLY A 266 12.41 6.50 8.26
C GLY A 266 12.83 7.35 9.47
N VAL A 267 12.02 7.47 10.52
CA VAL A 267 12.36 8.27 11.70
C VAL A 267 13.53 7.62 12.45
N ARG A 268 14.63 8.36 12.60
CA ARG A 268 15.85 7.91 13.29
C ARG A 268 16.21 8.88 14.41
N GLY A 269 15.78 8.57 15.64
CA GLY A 269 16.18 9.30 16.85
C GLY A 269 15.68 10.75 16.98
N ALA A 270 15.19 11.38 15.91
CA ALA A 270 14.41 12.61 15.94
C ALA A 270 13.02 12.36 16.55
N ARG A 271 12.40 13.41 17.08
CA ARG A 271 11.04 13.35 17.63
C ARG A 271 10.03 13.66 16.53
N VAL A 272 9.04 12.79 16.36
CA VAL A 272 7.87 13.11 15.54
C VAL A 272 7.09 14.23 16.22
N LEU A 273 6.82 15.31 15.50
CA LEU A 273 6.01 16.41 15.97
C LEU A 273 4.53 16.08 15.66
N PRO A 274 3.67 15.85 16.67
CA PRO A 274 2.25 15.59 16.45
C PRO A 274 1.60 16.66 15.59
N LEU A 275 0.83 16.23 14.60
CA LEU A 275 -0.02 17.14 13.85
C LEU A 275 -1.27 17.45 14.64
N THR A 276 -1.80 18.65 14.43
CA THR A 276 -3.18 18.96 14.79
C THR A 276 -3.94 19.51 13.61
N ASP A 277 -5.25 19.47 13.69
CA ASP A 277 -6.08 20.29 12.80
C ASP A 277 -6.13 21.76 13.26
N SER A 278 -7.11 22.52 12.74
CA SER A 278 -7.26 23.95 12.98
C SER A 278 -7.71 24.32 14.40
N CYS A 279 -8.37 23.44 15.15
CA CYS A 279 -8.72 23.72 16.56
C CYS A 279 -7.85 22.94 17.56
N GLY A 280 -6.79 22.30 17.10
CA GLY A 280 -5.82 21.62 17.96
C GLY A 280 -6.15 20.15 18.24
N PHE A 281 -7.07 19.53 17.49
CA PHE A 281 -7.31 18.09 17.63
C PHE A 281 -6.10 17.31 17.14
N PRO A 282 -5.53 16.40 17.96
CA PRO A 282 -4.34 15.67 17.60
C PRO A 282 -4.62 14.65 16.50
N LEU A 283 -3.85 14.75 15.42
CA LEU A 283 -3.87 13.85 14.27
C LEU A 283 -2.64 12.94 14.38
N LEU A 284 -2.82 11.78 15.01
CA LEU A 284 -1.74 10.85 15.32
C LEU A 284 -1.40 9.95 14.12
N SER A 285 -0.12 9.63 13.93
CA SER A 285 0.39 8.77 12.86
C SER A 285 0.49 7.28 13.26
N SER A 286 -0.41 6.82 14.14
CA SER A 286 -0.47 5.41 14.55
C SER A 286 -0.82 4.50 13.35
N ALA A 287 -0.47 3.22 13.43
CA ALA A 287 -0.78 2.27 12.36
C ALA A 287 -2.30 2.21 12.09
N LEU A 288 -3.11 2.13 13.15
CA LEU A 288 -4.56 2.22 13.03
C LEU A 288 -5.04 3.53 12.38
N ALA A 289 -4.53 4.69 12.80
CA ALA A 289 -4.97 5.97 12.25
C ALA A 289 -4.63 6.13 10.76
N VAL A 290 -3.50 5.55 10.31
CA VAL A 290 -3.15 5.53 8.89
C VAL A 290 -4.03 4.56 8.11
N LYS A 291 -4.27 3.36 8.64
CA LYS A 291 -5.17 2.35 8.03
C LYS A 291 -6.62 2.84 7.95
N ALA A 292 -7.07 3.62 8.92
CA ALA A 292 -8.41 4.22 8.99
C ALA A 292 -8.55 5.54 8.21
N GLU A 293 -7.46 6.01 7.60
CA GLU A 293 -7.38 7.33 6.93
C GLU A 293 -7.72 8.51 7.84
N ASP A 294 -7.53 8.35 9.16
CA ASP A 294 -7.69 9.42 10.14
C ASP A 294 -6.50 10.40 10.11
N TYR A 295 -5.31 9.91 9.71
CA TYR A 295 -4.11 10.71 9.55
C TYR A 295 -4.03 11.32 8.14
N PRO A 296 -3.94 12.66 8.01
CA PRO A 296 -4.10 13.36 6.72
C PRO A 296 -2.94 13.18 5.76
N LEU A 297 -1.79 12.68 6.22
CA LEU A 297 -0.57 12.53 5.44
C LEU A 297 -0.15 11.06 5.31
N SER A 298 -1.13 10.15 5.19
CA SER A 298 -0.88 8.75 4.80
C SER A 298 -0.16 8.68 3.44
N LEU A 299 0.78 7.76 3.33
CA LEU A 299 1.61 7.53 2.15
C LEU A 299 1.53 6.06 1.75
N PRO A 300 0.68 5.70 0.77
CA PRO A 300 0.66 4.36 0.24
C PRO A 300 1.91 4.10 -0.63
N ILE A 301 2.52 2.94 -0.42
CA ILE A 301 3.60 2.42 -1.26
C ILE A 301 2.98 1.43 -2.24
N PHE A 302 3.13 1.71 -3.52
CA PHE A 302 2.54 0.93 -4.60
C PHE A 302 3.57 0.04 -5.29
N LEU A 303 3.13 -1.14 -5.70
CA LEU A 303 3.72 -1.87 -6.82
C LEU A 303 2.93 -1.55 -8.08
N LEU A 304 3.58 -0.87 -9.04
CA LEU A 304 3.02 -0.59 -10.35
C LEU A 304 3.43 -1.67 -11.34
N THR A 305 2.46 -2.13 -12.13
CA THR A 305 2.62 -3.20 -13.10
C THR A 305 2.21 -2.74 -14.50
N PRO A 306 2.88 -3.19 -15.58
CA PRO A 306 2.47 -2.85 -16.94
C PRO A 306 1.15 -3.53 -17.31
N LYS A 307 0.44 -3.00 -18.30
CA LYS A 307 -0.77 -3.63 -18.89
C LYS A 307 -0.46 -4.81 -19.83
N ARG A 308 0.58 -5.58 -19.52
CA ARG A 308 0.95 -6.82 -20.22
C ARG A 308 0.95 -7.99 -19.24
N ARG A 309 0.85 -9.22 -19.76
CA ARG A 309 0.95 -10.41 -18.93
C ARG A 309 2.34 -10.50 -18.28
N LEU A 310 2.36 -10.63 -16.97
CA LEU A 310 3.59 -10.83 -16.19
C LEU A 310 3.96 -12.32 -16.11
N PRO A 311 5.25 -12.66 -15.92
CA PRO A 311 5.68 -14.03 -15.68
C PRO A 311 4.89 -14.67 -14.52
N LEU A 312 4.68 -15.99 -14.58
CA LEU A 312 3.91 -16.73 -13.57
C LEU A 312 4.41 -16.44 -12.15
N PHE A 313 5.74 -16.52 -11.94
CA PHE A 313 6.38 -16.20 -10.65
C PHE A 313 5.95 -14.84 -10.10
N VAL A 314 5.89 -13.81 -10.94
CA VAL A 314 5.53 -12.44 -10.52
C VAL A 314 4.04 -12.37 -10.16
N ARG A 315 3.17 -13.01 -10.94
CA ARG A 315 1.73 -13.07 -10.64
C ARG A 315 1.47 -13.77 -9.31
N GLU A 316 2.17 -14.87 -9.07
CA GLU A 316 2.10 -15.64 -7.83
C GLU A 316 2.62 -14.88 -6.62
N PHE A 317 3.72 -14.13 -6.79
CA PHE A 317 4.23 -13.22 -5.79
C PHE A 317 3.21 -12.12 -5.47
N LEU A 318 2.60 -11.51 -6.49
CA LEU A 318 1.56 -10.48 -6.30
C LEU A 318 0.33 -11.02 -5.55
N THR A 319 -0.05 -12.28 -5.77
CA THR A 319 -1.11 -12.95 -4.98
C THR A 319 -0.64 -13.22 -3.54
N PHE A 320 0.60 -13.66 -3.34
CA PHE A 320 1.16 -13.88 -2.00
C PHE A 320 1.14 -12.60 -1.14
N LEU A 321 1.37 -11.43 -1.74
CA LEU A 321 1.34 -10.15 -1.04
C LEU A 321 -0.01 -9.81 -0.39
N GLU A 322 -1.10 -10.49 -0.75
CA GLU A 322 -2.42 -10.32 -0.12
C GLU A 322 -2.62 -11.22 1.12
N THR A 323 -1.70 -12.16 1.37
CA THR A 323 -1.80 -13.11 2.49
C THR A 323 -1.44 -12.49 3.84
N PRO A 324 -1.99 -12.99 4.96
CA PRO A 324 -1.60 -12.56 6.30
C PRO A 324 -0.11 -12.74 6.58
N GLN A 325 0.53 -13.77 6.01
CA GLN A 325 1.97 -14.01 6.15
C GLN A 325 2.78 -12.87 5.53
N ALA A 326 2.46 -12.44 4.32
CA ALA A 326 3.13 -11.30 3.69
C ALA A 326 2.91 -10.00 4.48
N GLN A 327 1.69 -9.78 4.99
CA GLN A 327 1.37 -8.60 5.77
C GLN A 327 2.11 -8.56 7.11
N ALA A 328 2.31 -9.70 7.77
CA ALA A 328 3.16 -9.80 8.97
C ALA A 328 4.62 -9.41 8.68
N VAL A 329 5.15 -9.75 7.50
CA VAL A 329 6.50 -9.34 7.07
C VAL A 329 6.57 -7.83 6.84
N VAL A 330 5.55 -7.22 6.22
CA VAL A 330 5.46 -5.76 6.05
C VAL A 330 5.54 -5.07 7.41
N ALA A 331 4.72 -5.51 8.38
CA ALA A 331 4.70 -4.96 9.73
C ALA A 331 6.05 -5.14 10.46
N ALA A 332 6.67 -6.32 10.36
CA ALA A 332 7.96 -6.62 10.97
C ALA A 332 9.11 -5.77 10.38
N ALA A 333 9.00 -5.34 9.13
CA ALA A 333 9.93 -4.42 8.49
C ALA A 333 9.73 -2.95 8.90
N GLY A 334 8.80 -2.64 9.80
CA GLY A 334 8.53 -1.29 10.32
C GLY A 334 7.53 -0.48 9.49
N TRP A 335 6.98 -1.08 8.43
CA TRP A 335 5.95 -0.48 7.58
C TRP A 335 4.56 -0.75 8.15
N ILE A 336 3.55 -0.04 7.67
CA ILE A 336 2.16 -0.29 8.03
C ILE A 336 1.61 -1.30 7.03
N ASP A 337 1.22 -2.46 7.52
CA ASP A 337 0.57 -3.47 6.71
C ASP A 337 -0.88 -3.07 6.38
N ARG A 338 -1.59 -3.91 5.63
CA ARG A 338 -2.96 -3.67 5.18
C ARG A 338 -4.00 -4.50 5.92
N GLN A 339 -3.59 -5.35 6.87
CA GLN A 339 -4.55 -6.10 7.67
C GLN A 339 -5.28 -5.15 8.62
N PRO A 340 -6.60 -5.36 8.81
CA PRO A 340 -7.35 -4.61 9.79
C PRO A 340 -6.75 -4.72 11.18
N GLU A 341 -6.59 -3.58 11.84
CA GLU A 341 -6.05 -3.47 13.18
C GLU A 341 -7.17 -3.17 14.17
N ARG A 342 -7.08 -3.71 15.38
CA ARG A 342 -8.04 -3.47 16.46
C ARG A 342 -7.43 -2.56 17.51
N GLN A 343 -8.24 -1.66 18.04
CA GLN A 343 -7.87 -0.85 19.20
C GLN A 343 -9.04 -0.77 20.16
N PRO A 344 -8.82 -1.06 21.46
CA PRO A 344 -9.87 -0.92 22.45
C PRO A 344 -10.31 0.53 22.57
N LEU A 345 -11.56 0.78 22.95
CA LEU A 345 -12.09 2.13 23.20
C LEU A 345 -11.18 2.97 24.12
N THR A 346 -10.49 2.34 25.08
CA THR A 346 -9.53 3.01 25.97
C THR A 346 -8.34 3.62 25.22
N GLY A 347 -7.98 3.10 24.04
CA GLY A 347 -6.99 3.68 23.14
C GLY A 347 -7.48 4.95 22.44
N ASP A 348 -8.80 5.17 22.39
CA ASP A 348 -9.44 6.39 21.86
C ASP A 348 -9.71 7.44 22.95
N GLY A 349 -8.98 7.39 24.08
CA GLY A 349 -9.16 8.31 25.20
C GLY A 349 -9.08 9.80 24.82
N LEU A 350 -8.18 10.18 23.90
CA LEU A 350 -8.11 11.55 23.40
C LEU A 350 -9.37 11.96 22.65
N ARG A 351 -9.94 11.06 21.82
CA ARG A 351 -11.20 11.32 21.10
C ARG A 351 -12.37 11.46 22.07
N LEU A 352 -12.40 10.65 23.13
CA LEU A 352 -13.41 10.77 24.18
C LEU A 352 -13.30 12.08 24.97
N ILE A 353 -12.09 12.48 25.36
CA ILE A 353 -11.84 13.76 26.03
C ILE A 353 -12.34 14.92 25.15
N ASN A 354 -12.00 14.88 23.87
CA ASN A 354 -12.43 15.89 22.90
C ASN A 354 -13.95 15.94 22.75
N ALA A 355 -14.61 14.78 22.65
CA ALA A 355 -16.06 14.69 22.59
C ALA A 355 -16.72 15.32 23.83
N ILE A 356 -16.16 15.06 25.02
CA ILE A 356 -16.64 15.62 26.30
C ILE A 356 -16.43 17.14 26.34
N GLN A 357 -15.27 17.63 25.91
CA GLN A 357 -14.96 19.06 25.87
C GLN A 357 -15.81 19.82 24.85
N GLY A 358 -16.16 19.17 23.75
CA GLY A 358 -17.05 19.72 22.70
C GLY A 358 -18.54 19.54 22.98
N ALA A 359 -18.94 18.91 24.09
CA ALA A 359 -20.34 18.68 24.41
C ALA A 359 -21.09 20.01 24.58
N GLY A 360 -22.29 20.10 24.02
CA GLY A 360 -23.09 21.32 23.97
C GLY A 360 -24.56 21.05 23.64
N GLU A 361 -25.21 22.02 23.01
CA GLU A 361 -26.64 21.90 22.63
C GLU A 361 -26.86 20.87 21.53
N GLU A 362 -25.98 20.80 20.52
CA GLU A 362 -26.10 19.87 19.38
C GLU A 362 -25.66 18.44 19.74
N THR A 363 -24.61 18.29 20.55
CA THR A 363 -24.16 16.99 21.09
C THR A 363 -24.19 17.01 22.61
N THR A 364 -25.22 16.41 23.19
CA THR A 364 -25.45 16.50 24.64
C THR A 364 -24.62 15.49 25.42
N LEU A 365 -24.49 15.69 26.74
CA LEU A 365 -23.90 14.68 27.63
C LEU A 365 -24.67 13.35 27.59
N ALA A 366 -25.98 13.37 27.31
CA ALA A 366 -26.77 12.15 27.16
C ALA A 366 -26.34 11.35 25.91
N ASP A 367 -26.03 12.05 24.80
CA ASP A 367 -25.52 11.42 23.58
C ASP A 367 -24.15 10.78 23.81
N LEU A 368 -23.26 11.46 24.56
CA LEU A 368 -21.95 10.91 24.90
C LEU A 368 -22.04 9.71 25.83
N LYS A 369 -22.97 9.70 26.80
CA LYS A 369 -23.23 8.53 27.63
C LYS A 369 -23.73 7.36 26.81
N ARG A 370 -24.68 7.60 25.90
CA ARG A 370 -25.17 6.58 24.96
C ARG A 370 -24.05 6.00 24.11
N LEU A 371 -23.12 6.83 23.64
CA LEU A 371 -21.93 6.38 22.92
C LEU A 371 -21.04 5.50 23.81
N ALA A 372 -20.70 5.96 25.01
CA ALA A 372 -19.86 5.22 25.93
C ALA A 372 -20.47 3.86 26.31
N ASP A 373 -21.78 3.82 26.59
CA ASP A 373 -22.51 2.59 26.94
C ASP A 373 -22.57 1.62 25.74
N ALA A 374 -22.78 2.14 24.53
CA ALA A 374 -22.82 1.33 23.32
C ALA A 374 -21.45 0.71 22.99
N MET A 375 -20.37 1.45 23.24
CA MET A 375 -18.98 1.06 22.92
C MET A 375 -18.23 0.44 24.10
N ASP A 376 -18.88 0.24 25.25
CA ASP A 376 -18.24 -0.40 26.40
C ASP A 376 -17.78 -1.82 26.05
N GLY A 377 -16.53 -2.11 26.39
CA GLY A 377 -15.84 -3.36 26.03
C GLY A 377 -15.62 -3.58 24.53
N ALA A 378 -15.84 -2.58 23.68
CA ALA A 378 -15.70 -2.70 22.23
C ALA A 378 -14.29 -2.32 21.75
N ASP A 379 -13.83 -3.03 20.71
CA ASP A 379 -12.64 -2.67 19.93
C ASP A 379 -13.05 -1.99 18.63
N ARG A 380 -12.47 -0.82 18.34
CA ARG A 380 -12.54 -0.19 17.02
C ARG A 380 -11.64 -0.95 16.05
N LEU A 381 -12.16 -1.27 14.87
CA LEU A 381 -11.39 -1.78 13.75
C LEU A 381 -10.89 -0.63 12.87
N SER A 382 -9.71 -0.78 12.27
CA SER A 382 -9.16 0.23 11.37
C SER A 382 -9.94 0.38 10.06
N LEU A 383 -10.83 -0.55 9.70
CA LEU A 383 -11.72 -0.39 8.55
C LEU A 383 -12.72 0.74 8.84
N THR A 384 -12.57 1.83 8.08
CA THR A 384 -13.44 3.00 8.15
C THR A 384 -14.01 3.29 6.76
N PHE A 385 -15.27 3.69 6.72
CA PHE A 385 -16.01 3.92 5.48
C PHE A 385 -16.34 5.40 5.34
N ARG A 386 -15.98 5.95 4.19
CA ARG A 386 -16.16 7.35 3.80
C ARG A 386 -17.08 7.44 2.60
N PHE A 387 -17.61 8.65 2.39
CA PHE A 387 -18.65 8.91 1.40
C PHE A 387 -18.23 10.06 0.49
N GLN A 388 -18.72 10.01 -0.75
CA GLN A 388 -18.55 11.12 -1.69
C GLN A 388 -19.18 12.41 -1.12
N ASP A 389 -18.59 13.56 -1.46
CA ASP A 389 -19.04 14.84 -0.91
C ASP A 389 -20.52 15.11 -1.22
N GLY A 390 -21.30 15.40 -0.16
CA GLY A 390 -22.74 15.62 -0.26
C GLY A 390 -23.58 14.38 -0.55
N SER A 391 -23.01 13.17 -0.49
CA SER A 391 -23.65 11.91 -0.88
C SER A 391 -23.67 10.88 0.27
N SER A 392 -24.51 9.85 0.11
CA SER A 392 -24.45 8.61 0.90
C SER A 392 -23.79 7.46 0.13
N GLN A 393 -23.22 7.74 -1.04
CA GLN A 393 -22.47 6.75 -1.81
C GLN A 393 -21.04 6.63 -1.28
N LEU A 394 -20.58 5.40 -1.07
CA LEU A 394 -19.21 5.10 -0.70
C LEU A 394 -18.23 5.59 -1.77
N ASP A 395 -17.07 6.07 -1.36
CA ASP A 395 -15.98 6.34 -2.30
C ASP A 395 -15.32 5.04 -2.81
N ALA A 396 -14.33 5.17 -3.70
CA ALA A 396 -13.70 4.00 -4.31
C ALA A 396 -12.93 3.13 -3.31
N HIS A 397 -12.26 3.74 -2.33
CA HIS A 397 -11.52 3.01 -1.31
C HIS A 397 -12.47 2.26 -0.37
N SER A 398 -13.53 2.92 0.07
CA SER A 398 -14.55 2.37 0.97
C SER A 398 -15.35 1.23 0.33
N ARG A 399 -15.50 1.20 -1.00
CA ARG A 399 -16.06 0.04 -1.71
C ARG A 399 -15.16 -1.18 -1.61
N ASN A 400 -13.85 -1.03 -1.79
CA ASN A 400 -12.91 -2.14 -1.61
C ASN A 400 -12.90 -2.63 -0.15
N ASN A 401 -12.95 -1.70 0.81
CA ASN A 401 -13.05 -2.05 2.24
C ASN A 401 -14.34 -2.81 2.58
N LEU A 402 -15.43 -2.61 1.80
CA LEU A 402 -16.69 -3.32 2.00
C LEU A 402 -16.54 -4.79 1.58
N ASP A 403 -15.92 -5.03 0.42
CA ASP A 403 -15.62 -6.38 -0.05
C ASP A 403 -14.65 -7.10 0.89
N ASP A 404 -13.67 -6.37 1.44
CA ASP A 404 -12.74 -6.89 2.45
C ASP A 404 -13.47 -7.27 3.74
N LEU A 405 -14.34 -6.39 4.25
CA LEU A 405 -15.14 -6.68 5.45
C LEU A 405 -16.07 -7.87 5.25
N ALA A 406 -16.78 -7.95 4.12
CA ALA A 406 -17.66 -9.06 3.79
C ALA A 406 -16.92 -10.40 3.81
N ARG A 407 -15.74 -10.46 3.18
CA ARG A 407 -14.89 -11.65 3.19
C ARG A 407 -14.37 -12.02 4.58
N LEU A 408 -14.01 -11.03 5.41
CA LEU A 408 -13.54 -11.29 6.78
C LEU A 408 -14.66 -11.86 7.67
N ILE A 409 -15.90 -11.40 7.46
CA ILE A 409 -17.09 -11.97 8.10
C ILE A 409 -17.28 -13.42 7.63
N GLU A 410 -17.29 -13.65 6.31
CA GLU A 410 -17.53 -14.97 5.71
C GLU A 410 -16.52 -16.04 6.16
N VAL A 411 -15.23 -15.70 6.23
CA VAL A 411 -14.19 -16.65 6.68
C VAL A 411 -14.11 -16.80 8.21
N GLY A 412 -14.99 -16.13 8.95
CA GLY A 412 -15.13 -16.28 10.40
C GLY A 412 -14.00 -15.65 11.22
N VAL A 413 -13.40 -14.54 10.75
CA VAL A 413 -12.39 -13.77 11.52
C VAL A 413 -12.99 -13.20 12.81
N PHE A 414 -14.30 -12.98 12.81
CA PHE A 414 -15.04 -12.32 13.87
C PHE A 414 -15.92 -13.27 14.69
N ARG A 415 -15.60 -14.57 14.72
CA ARG A 415 -16.32 -15.53 15.56
C ARG A 415 -16.37 -15.08 17.02
N ASP A 416 -17.52 -15.31 17.65
CA ASP A 416 -17.82 -14.93 19.04
C ASP A 416 -17.76 -13.40 19.31
N GLN A 417 -17.98 -12.59 18.26
CA GLN A 417 -18.04 -11.15 18.36
C GLN A 417 -19.27 -10.60 17.62
N ALA A 418 -19.91 -9.59 18.19
CA ALA A 418 -20.91 -8.79 17.52
C ALA A 418 -20.22 -7.65 16.80
N ILE A 419 -20.61 -7.41 15.55
CA ILE A 419 -20.08 -6.32 14.73
C ILE A 419 -21.08 -5.17 14.78
N VAL A 420 -20.59 -3.97 15.04
CA VAL A 420 -21.37 -2.73 15.07
C VAL A 420 -20.84 -1.77 14.02
N LEU A 421 -21.72 -1.28 13.15
CA LEU A 421 -21.48 -0.16 12.26
C LEU A 421 -21.90 1.12 12.95
N ALA A 422 -20.92 1.90 13.40
CA ALA A 422 -21.09 3.16 14.09
C ALA A 422 -21.08 4.33 13.10
N GLY A 423 -22.24 4.93 12.84
CA GLY A 423 -22.38 6.07 11.93
C GLY A 423 -22.10 7.40 12.62
N PHE A 424 -21.27 8.24 11.97
CA PHE A 424 -20.94 9.60 12.39
C PHE A 424 -21.14 10.62 11.25
N SER A 425 -21.38 11.87 11.61
CA SER A 425 -21.55 13.01 10.73
C SER A 425 -20.62 14.15 11.15
N ASP A 426 -20.43 15.11 10.24
CA ASP A 426 -19.94 16.45 10.60
C ASP A 426 -21.07 17.29 11.22
N GLY A 427 -20.70 18.41 11.85
CA GLY A 427 -21.61 19.35 12.52
C GLY A 427 -22.26 20.40 11.62
N SER A 428 -22.30 20.18 10.31
CA SER A 428 -23.00 21.09 9.40
C SER A 428 -24.50 20.81 9.42
N GLY A 429 -25.29 21.71 10.02
CA GLY A 429 -26.75 21.61 10.04
C GLY A 429 -27.28 21.05 11.36
N PRO A 430 -28.60 20.80 11.46
CA PRO A 430 -29.22 20.41 12.74
C PRO A 430 -28.81 19.01 13.20
N ALA A 431 -28.52 18.83 14.49
CA ALA A 431 -28.10 17.55 15.08
C ALA A 431 -29.02 16.37 14.73
N ALA A 432 -30.34 16.57 14.75
CA ALA A 432 -31.30 15.51 14.42
C ALA A 432 -31.17 15.03 12.96
N THR A 433 -30.89 15.95 12.03
CA THR A 433 -30.63 15.63 10.62
C THR A 433 -29.32 14.88 10.49
N ASN A 434 -28.28 15.30 11.20
CA ASN A 434 -26.96 14.67 11.19
C ASN A 434 -27.00 13.25 11.78
N LEU A 435 -27.79 13.04 12.84
CA LEU A 435 -28.06 11.72 13.39
C LEU A 435 -28.74 10.80 12.35
N ALA A 436 -29.83 11.26 11.73
CA ALA A 436 -30.53 10.49 10.70
C ALA A 436 -29.65 10.17 9.47
N LEU A 437 -28.81 11.12 9.06
CA LEU A 437 -27.87 10.93 7.95
C LEU A 437 -26.80 9.89 8.29
N SER A 438 -26.24 9.97 9.51
CA SER A 438 -25.27 9.00 9.99
C SER A 438 -25.84 7.58 10.08
N GLN A 439 -27.11 7.46 10.48
CA GLN A 439 -27.85 6.18 10.46
C GLN A 439 -28.04 5.65 9.05
N SER A 440 -28.56 6.47 8.14
CA SER A 440 -28.81 6.07 6.74
C SER A 440 -27.54 5.57 6.04
N ARG A 441 -26.40 6.20 6.32
CA ARG A 441 -25.09 5.79 5.79
C ARG A 441 -24.66 4.42 6.30
N ALA A 442 -24.81 4.17 7.60
CA ALA A 442 -24.48 2.88 8.20
C ALA A 442 -25.42 1.75 7.75
N GLU A 443 -26.72 2.05 7.59
CA GLU A 443 -27.70 1.11 7.01
C GLU A 443 -27.38 0.79 5.54
N GLY A 444 -26.97 1.80 4.75
CA GLY A 444 -26.51 1.60 3.39
C GLY A 444 -25.30 0.66 3.29
N LEU A 445 -24.37 0.77 4.24
CA LEU A 445 -23.23 -0.15 4.35
C LEU A 445 -23.68 -1.57 4.71
N ARG A 446 -24.57 -1.74 5.70
CA ARG A 446 -25.16 -3.04 6.05
C ARG A 446 -25.86 -3.69 4.86
N ALA A 447 -26.65 -2.92 4.10
CA ALA A 447 -27.32 -3.40 2.89
C ALA A 447 -26.30 -3.80 1.81
N GLY A 448 -25.20 -3.05 1.67
CA GLY A 448 -24.09 -3.40 0.79
C GLY A 448 -23.43 -4.73 1.16
N LEU A 449 -23.21 -5.00 2.46
CA LEU A 449 -22.70 -6.29 2.95
C LEU A 449 -23.65 -7.45 2.63
N ALA A 450 -24.96 -7.24 2.79
CA ALA A 450 -25.97 -8.24 2.41
C ALA A 450 -25.92 -8.55 0.91
N LEU A 451 -25.78 -7.53 0.06
CA LEU A 451 -25.60 -7.68 -1.39
C LEU A 451 -24.29 -8.38 -1.76
N ALA A 452 -23.25 -8.23 -0.94
CA ALA A 452 -21.97 -8.92 -1.08
C ALA A 452 -22.03 -10.39 -0.59
N GLY A 453 -23.16 -10.86 -0.06
CA GLY A 453 -23.38 -12.25 0.31
C GLY A 453 -23.22 -12.57 1.80
N VAL A 454 -23.07 -11.56 2.67
CA VAL A 454 -23.07 -11.78 4.13
C VAL A 454 -24.45 -12.26 4.58
N ALA A 455 -24.50 -13.36 5.34
CA ALA A 455 -25.75 -13.92 5.84
C ALA A 455 -26.43 -12.97 6.84
N GLU A 456 -27.77 -13.01 6.91
CA GLU A 456 -28.55 -12.10 7.78
C GLU A 456 -28.13 -12.19 9.25
N ASP A 457 -27.82 -13.40 9.75
CA ASP A 457 -27.40 -13.63 11.14
C ASP A 457 -25.98 -13.08 11.42
N ASP A 458 -25.17 -12.87 10.39
CA ASP A 458 -23.82 -12.31 10.48
C ASP A 458 -23.78 -10.81 10.11
N LEU A 459 -24.93 -10.20 9.78
CA LEU A 459 -24.98 -8.80 9.44
C LEU A 459 -24.72 -7.93 10.69
N PRO A 460 -23.88 -6.88 10.57
CA PRO A 460 -23.61 -5.99 11.68
C PRO A 460 -24.85 -5.24 12.19
N GLU A 461 -24.89 -4.99 13.51
CA GLU A 461 -25.80 -4.02 14.11
C GLU A 461 -25.45 -2.61 13.63
N VAL A 462 -26.44 -1.75 13.46
CA VAL A 462 -26.22 -0.33 13.11
C VAL A 462 -26.55 0.56 14.30
N ILE A 463 -25.60 1.41 14.68
CA ILE A 463 -25.81 2.45 15.70
C ILE A 463 -25.35 3.80 15.14
N ALA A 464 -26.16 4.82 15.31
CA ALA A 464 -25.88 6.17 14.83
C ALA A 464 -25.54 7.12 15.98
N PHE A 465 -24.56 7.97 15.80
CA PHE A 465 -24.09 8.92 16.80
C PHE A 465 -24.13 10.38 16.34
N GLY A 466 -24.49 10.64 15.08
CA GLY A 466 -24.49 11.99 14.53
C GLY A 466 -23.10 12.60 14.68
N GLU A 467 -23.03 13.76 15.31
CA GLU A 467 -21.80 14.55 15.47
C GLU A 467 -20.92 14.11 16.65
N ALA A 468 -21.37 13.14 17.45
CA ALA A 468 -20.62 12.74 18.63
C ALA A 468 -19.24 12.17 18.25
N MET A 469 -18.25 12.40 19.11
CA MET A 469 -16.87 11.93 18.91
C MET A 469 -16.26 12.37 17.56
N PRO A 470 -16.06 13.69 17.36
CA PRO A 470 -15.39 14.21 16.17
C PRO A 470 -13.93 13.76 16.10
N MET A 471 -13.43 13.58 14.89
CA MET A 471 -12.02 13.26 14.57
C MET A 471 -11.21 14.51 14.26
N ALA A 472 -11.89 15.55 13.78
CA ALA A 472 -11.30 16.83 13.41
C ALA A 472 -12.36 17.93 13.53
N CYS A 473 -11.96 19.18 13.31
CA CYS A 473 -12.80 20.35 13.27
C CYS A 473 -13.53 20.48 11.94
N ASP A 474 -14.77 20.95 12.03
CA ASP A 474 -15.60 21.17 10.85
C ASP A 474 -15.31 22.48 10.10
N GLU A 475 -14.32 23.25 10.55
CA GLU A 475 -13.89 24.50 9.89
C GLU A 475 -13.39 24.26 8.46
N THR A 476 -12.73 23.13 8.23
CA THR A 476 -12.15 22.78 6.92
C THR A 476 -12.95 21.67 6.24
N GLY A 477 -12.95 21.66 4.91
CA GLY A 477 -13.55 20.57 4.15
C GLY A 477 -12.91 19.20 4.43
N ALA A 478 -11.61 19.19 4.74
CA ALA A 478 -10.90 17.98 5.14
C ALA A 478 -11.38 17.44 6.49
N GLY A 479 -11.50 18.31 7.50
CA GLY A 479 -12.00 17.90 8.82
C GLY A 479 -13.46 17.42 8.77
N ARG A 480 -14.34 18.10 8.02
CA ARG A 480 -15.71 17.61 7.80
C ARG A 480 -15.75 16.22 7.13
N ARG A 481 -14.86 15.95 6.16
CA ARG A 481 -14.73 14.61 5.56
C ARG A 481 -14.26 13.57 6.58
N LEU A 482 -13.36 13.95 7.50
CA LEU A 482 -12.92 13.09 8.60
C LEU A 482 -14.04 12.81 9.62
N ASN A 483 -15.04 13.68 9.73
CA ASN A 483 -16.18 13.45 10.62
C ASN A 483 -17.30 12.62 9.98
N ARG A 484 -17.54 12.78 8.66
CA ARG A 484 -18.47 11.95 7.88
C ARG A 484 -17.94 10.54 7.65
N ARG A 485 -18.29 9.60 8.53
CA ARG A 485 -17.78 8.22 8.46
C ARG A 485 -18.72 7.19 9.05
N VAL A 486 -18.47 5.94 8.69
CA VAL A 486 -18.94 4.78 9.44
C VAL A 486 -17.72 4.01 9.91
N GLU A 487 -17.64 3.74 11.21
CA GLU A 487 -16.60 2.92 11.82
C GLU A 487 -17.12 1.51 12.10
N VAL A 488 -16.24 0.52 12.08
CA VAL A 488 -16.56 -0.85 12.50
C VAL A 488 -16.06 -1.07 13.92
N TRP A 489 -16.94 -1.54 14.79
CA TRP A 489 -16.65 -1.85 16.17
C TRP A 489 -16.99 -3.32 16.46
N MET A 490 -16.18 -3.93 17.32
CA MET A 490 -16.25 -5.34 17.66
C MET A 490 -16.56 -5.47 19.15
N LYS A 491 -17.65 -6.15 19.50
CA LYS A 491 -18.04 -6.41 20.90
C LYS A 491 -17.93 -7.90 21.20
N PRO A 492 -17.28 -8.31 22.29
CA PRO A 492 -17.29 -9.70 22.72
C PRO A 492 -18.73 -10.18 23.00
N VAL A 493 -19.11 -11.30 22.38
CA VAL A 493 -20.38 -11.98 22.71
C VAL A 493 -20.05 -13.05 23.74
N PHE A 494 -20.26 -12.73 25.02
CA PHE A 494 -20.23 -13.76 26.05
C PHE A 494 -21.55 -14.54 25.97
N THR A 495 -21.54 -15.71 25.34
CA THR A 495 -22.61 -16.69 25.57
C THR A 495 -22.53 -17.12 27.03
N ASP A 496 -23.46 -16.62 27.86
CA ASP A 496 -23.54 -16.98 29.28
C ASP A 496 -23.88 -18.47 29.39
N THR A 497 -22.85 -19.32 29.43
CA THR A 497 -22.95 -20.74 29.76
C THR A 497 -22.78 -20.93 31.26
N ARG A 498 -23.53 -20.18 32.07
CA ARG A 498 -23.76 -20.58 33.46
C ARG A 498 -24.96 -21.52 33.50
N PRO A 499 -24.80 -22.79 33.89
CA PRO A 499 -25.94 -23.61 34.26
C PRO A 499 -26.64 -22.89 35.40
N ILE A 500 -27.95 -22.65 35.26
CA ILE A 500 -28.79 -22.31 36.40
C ILE A 500 -28.83 -23.57 37.27
N GLU A 501 -27.95 -23.65 38.28
CA GLU A 501 -28.11 -24.59 39.38
C GLU A 501 -29.35 -24.15 40.16
N ASN A 502 -30.43 -24.91 40.02
CA ASN A 502 -31.57 -24.90 40.93
C ASN A 502 -31.43 -26.02 41.95
#